data_AF-A0A3M2J6J6-F1
#
_entry.id   AF-A0A3M2J6J6-F1
#
_cell.length_a   1.000
_cell.length_b   1.000
_cell.length_c   1.000
_cell.angle_alpha   90.00
_cell.angle_beta   90.00
_cell.angle_gamma   90.00
#
_symmetry.space_group_name_H-M   'P 1'
#
loop_
_entity.id
_entity.type
_entity.pdbx_description
1 polymer ?
#
loop_
_entity_poly.entity_id
_entity_poly.type
_entity_poly.pdbx_seq_one_letter_code
_entity_poly.pdbx_strand_id
1 'polypeptide(L)' 'ADEQARVQAAAQQAAAQYAQPAPAPAAALPAGGADLLGQLERLGQLHASGVLDDSEFAAAKARLLG' A
#
# COMPACT_ATOMS: atom_id res chain seq x y z
N ALA A 1 38.94 -20.93 32.46
CA ALA A 1 38.16 -19.67 32.46
C ALA A 1 38.21 -19.00 31.08
N ASP A 2 39.40 -18.82 30.49
CA ASP A 2 39.57 -18.23 29.15
C ASP A 2 38.84 -18.93 28.01
N GLU A 3 38.76 -20.26 28.02
CA GLU A 3 38.13 -21.01 26.92
C GLU A 3 36.62 -20.77 26.84
N GLN A 4 35.94 -20.65 27.99
CA GLN A 4 34.52 -20.32 28.05
C GLN A 4 34.24 -18.88 27.56
N ALA A 5 35.14 -17.94 27.85
CA ALA A 5 35.02 -16.56 27.38
C ALA A 5 35.12 -16.46 25.85
N ARG A 6 36.02 -17.26 25.23
CA ARG A 6 36.16 -17.31 23.76
C ARG A 6 34.94 -17.92 23.08
N VAL A 7 34.36 -18.98 23.64
CA VAL A 7 33.15 -19.61 23.12
C VAL A 7 31.98 -18.62 23.15
N GLN A 8 31.85 -17.85 24.24
CA GLN A 8 30.75 -16.88 24.38
C GLN A 8 30.91 -15.67 23.44
N ALA A 9 32.14 -15.22 23.19
CA ALA A 9 32.41 -14.18 22.20
C ALA A 9 32.09 -14.65 20.76
N ALA A 10 32.46 -15.89 20.41
CA ALA A 10 32.15 -16.46 19.11
C ALA A 10 30.63 -16.60 18.89
N ALA A 11 29.88 -17.01 19.92
CA ALA A 11 28.43 -17.13 19.85
C ALA A 11 27.73 -15.77 19.62
N GLN A 12 28.21 -14.70 20.26
CA GLN A 12 27.67 -13.36 20.07
C GLN A 12 27.95 -12.82 18.66
N GLN A 13 29.13 -13.09 18.11
CA GLN A 13 29.47 -12.71 16.73
C GLN A 13 28.62 -13.44 15.69
N ALA A 14 28.34 -14.72 15.91
CA ALA A 14 27.44 -15.49 15.04
C ALA A 14 26.01 -14.91 15.08
N ALA A 15 25.49 -14.57 16.26
CA ALA A 15 24.14 -14.02 16.39
C ALA A 15 23.96 -12.68 15.64
N ALA A 16 24.98 -11.82 15.63
CA ALA A 16 24.93 -10.54 14.91
C ALA A 16 24.92 -10.72 13.37
N GLN A 17 25.52 -11.78 12.84
CA GLN A 17 25.56 -12.06 11.39
C GLN A 17 24.21 -12.56 10.84
N TYR A 18 23.36 -13.15 11.68
CA TYR A 18 22.02 -13.61 11.28
C TYR A 18 20.91 -12.60 11.56
N ALA A 19 21.24 -11.39 12.01
CA ALA A 19 20.28 -10.31 12.10
C ALA A 19 19.86 -9.90 10.68
N GLN A 20 18.80 -10.52 10.18
CA GLN A 20 18.20 -10.13 8.91
C GLN A 20 17.72 -8.68 9.01
N PRO A 21 18.02 -7.82 8.02
CA PRO A 21 17.46 -6.49 7.98
C PRO A 21 15.93 -6.61 7.91
N ALA A 22 15.24 -5.90 8.80
CA ALA A 22 13.79 -5.80 8.75
C ALA A 22 13.38 -5.22 7.39
N PRO A 23 12.35 -5.78 6.73
CA PRO A 23 11.86 -5.24 5.47
C PRO A 23 11.41 -3.79 5.71
N ALA A 24 11.95 -2.87 4.91
CA ALA A 24 11.52 -1.48 4.92
C ALA A 24 10.03 -1.42 4.50
N PRO A 25 9.21 -0.59 5.17
CA PRO A 25 7.82 -0.39 4.75
C PRO A 25 7.80 0.16 3.33
N ALA A 26 7.11 -0.55 2.43
CA ALA A 26 6.89 -0.09 1.07
C ALA A 26 6.08 1.22 1.11
N ALA A 27 6.65 2.30 0.58
CA ALA A 27 5.93 3.53 0.38
C ALA A 27 4.77 3.28 -0.59
N ALA A 28 3.54 3.56 -0.14
CA ALA A 28 2.36 3.50 -0.99
C ALA A 28 2.53 4.50 -2.15
N LEU A 29 2.69 3.97 -3.36
CA LEU A 29 2.68 4.77 -4.58
C LEU A 29 1.28 5.40 -4.72
N PRO A 30 1.18 6.71 -5.03
CA PRO A 30 -0.11 7.34 -5.26
C PRO A 30 -0.79 6.65 -6.45
N ALA A 31 -1.95 6.07 -6.17
CA ALA A 31 -2.72 5.23 -7.06
C ALA A 31 -3.44 6.04 -8.17
N GLY A 32 -2.76 6.97 -8.84
CA GLY A 32 -3.40 7.92 -9.76
C GLY A 32 -4.26 7.29 -10.86
N GLY A 33 -3.92 6.07 -11.32
CA GLY A 33 -4.75 5.30 -12.28
C GLY A 33 -5.89 4.50 -11.63
N ALA A 34 -5.71 4.02 -10.40
CA ALA A 34 -6.76 3.36 -9.63
C ALA A 34 -7.77 4.36 -9.07
N ASP A 35 -7.36 5.62 -8.88
CA ASP A 35 -8.20 6.69 -8.39
C ASP A 35 -9.27 7.06 -9.44
N LEU A 36 -8.90 7.18 -10.71
CA LEU A 36 -9.87 7.43 -11.79
C LEU A 36 -10.90 6.31 -11.92
N LEU A 37 -10.44 5.05 -11.90
CA LEU A 37 -11.34 3.89 -11.96
C LEU A 37 -12.26 3.83 -10.72
N GLY A 38 -11.69 4.06 -9.52
CA GLY A 38 -12.47 4.09 -8.28
C GLY A 38 -13.48 5.23 -8.24
N GLN A 39 -13.15 6.39 -8.82
CA GLN A 39 -14.08 7.51 -8.97
C GLN A 39 -15.22 7.17 -9.95
N LEU A 40 -14.93 6.49 -11.07
CA LEU A 40 -15.94 6.01 -12.02
C LEU A 40 -16.86 4.95 -11.38
N GLU A 41 -16.32 4.01 -10.61
CA GLU A 41 -17.10 3.00 -9.89
C GLU A 41 -18.02 3.62 -8.85
N ARG A 42 -17.51 4.55 -8.02
CA ARG A 42 -18.32 5.30 -7.05
C ARG A 42 -19.44 6.07 -7.75
N LEU A 43 -19.15 6.70 -8.89
CA LEU A 43 -20.15 7.42 -9.67
C LEU A 43 -21.25 6.48 -10.19
N GLY A 44 -20.89 5.29 -10.68
CA GLY A 44 -21.84 4.26 -11.11
C GLY A 44 -22.73 3.74 -9.97
N GLN A 45 -22.17 3.57 -8.77
CA GLN A 45 -22.93 3.17 -7.58
C GLN A 45 -23.96 4.22 -7.16
N LEU A 46 -23.61 5.50 -7.22
CA LEU A 46 -24.52 6.61 -6.89
C LEU A 46 -25.68 6.73 -7.90
N HIS A 47 -25.42 6.48 -9.18
CA HIS A 47 -26.47 6.41 -10.19
C HIS A 47 -27.38 5.19 -9.97
N ALA A 48 -26.80 4.01 -9.73
CA ALA A 48 -27.57 2.79 -9.49
C ALA A 48 -28.43 2.85 -8.21
N SER A 49 -28.02 3.62 -7.20
CA SER A 49 -28.82 3.87 -6.00
C SER A 49 -29.89 4.94 -6.18
N GLY A 50 -29.98 5.58 -7.36
CA GLY A 50 -30.93 6.65 -7.65
C GLY A 50 -30.62 7.98 -6.96
N VAL A 51 -29.39 8.15 -6.46
CA VAL A 51 -28.92 9.43 -5.88
C VAL A 51 -28.61 10.45 -6.97
N LEU A 52 -28.22 9.96 -8.15
CA LEU A 52 -28.00 10.76 -9.36
C LEU A 52 -28.95 10.29 -10.45
N ASP A 53 -29.49 11.23 -11.21
CA ASP A 53 -30.19 10.92 -12.46
C ASP A 53 -29.20 10.76 -13.64
N ASP A 54 -29.65 10.17 -14.75
CA ASP A 54 -28.83 9.91 -15.94
C ASP A 54 -28.06 11.15 -16.45
N SER A 55 -28.71 12.32 -16.41
CA SER A 55 -28.12 13.60 -16.82
C SER A 55 -26.95 14.01 -15.92
N GLU A 56 -27.08 13.83 -14.61
CA GLU A 56 -26.05 14.17 -13.63
C GLU A 56 -24.88 13.18 -13.70
N PHE A 57 -25.19 11.90 -13.89
CA PHE A 57 -24.20 10.85 -14.11
C PHE A 57 -23.34 11.13 -15.35
N ALA A 58 -23.96 11.50 -16.48
CA ALA A 58 -23.25 11.83 -17.72
C ALA A 58 -22.35 13.07 -17.55
N ALA A 59 -22.86 14.13 -16.90
CA ALA A 59 -22.10 15.35 -16.66
C ALA A 59 -20.88 15.11 -15.75
N ALA A 60 -21.05 14.33 -14.68
CA ALA A 60 -19.96 13.97 -13.77
C ALA A 60 -18.89 13.10 -14.45
N LYS A 61 -19.31 12.15 -15.30
CA LYS A 61 -18.39 11.32 -16.09
C LYS A 61 -17.59 12.15 -17.09
N ALA A 62 -18.23 13.09 -17.78
CA ALA A 62 -17.55 14.00 -18.71
C ALA A 62 -16.52 14.90 -18.00
N ARG A 63 -16.82 15.38 -16.79
CA ARG A 63 -15.86 16.13 -15.96
C ARG A 63 -14.67 15.30 -15.52
N LEU A 64 -14.88 14.01 -15.32
CA LEU A 64 -13.86 13.10 -14.80
C LEU A 64 -12.91 12.58 -15.90
N LEU A 65 -13.37 12.53 -17.16
CA LEU A 65 -12.61 12.07 -18.33
C LEU A 65 -12.05 13.21 -19.19
N GLY A 66 -12.49 14.44 -18.97
CA GLY A 66 -12.26 15.62 -19.83
C GLY A 66 -11.10 16.50 -19.41
#